data_AF-A0A162W498-F1
#
_entry.id   AF-A0A162W498-F1
#
_cell.length_a   1.000
_cell.length_b   1.000
_cell.length_c   1.000
_cell.angle_alpha   90.00
_cell.angle_beta   90.00
_cell.angle_gamma   90.00
#
_symmetry.space_group_name_H-M   'P 1'
#
loop_
_entity.id
_entity.type
_entity.pdbx_description
1 polymer ?
#
loop_
_entity_poly.entity_id
_entity_poly.type
_entity_poly.pdbx_seq_one_letter_code
_entity_poly.pdbx_strand_id
1 'polypeptide(L)'
;MEFILVAGAIVFYVLSAIFLKQEQVRKLWLSIFLLTNVVTFGVIVFMHFGQEDFMANAKTMWQLYLIYFNIAVMLAVAVINCWMFRSVVWKVLRGKPVVLETDAEIADQIAEKVVEKEHKH
;
A
#
# COMPACT_ATOMS: atom_id res chain seq x y z
N MET A 1 -10.73 10.71 -16.46
CA MET A 1 -11.44 10.18 -15.26
C MET A 1 -10.45 9.84 -14.15
N GLU A 2 -9.25 9.38 -14.51
CA GLU A 2 -8.15 9.00 -13.63
C GLU A 2 -7.70 10.15 -12.72
N PHE A 3 -7.62 11.39 -13.24
CA PHE A 3 -7.27 12.55 -12.43
C PHE A 3 -8.27 12.84 -11.31
N ILE A 4 -9.56 12.57 -11.53
CA ILE A 4 -10.60 12.74 -10.51
C ILE A 4 -10.44 11.68 -9.41
N LEU A 5 -10.12 10.43 -9.80
CA LEU A 5 -9.85 9.36 -8.85
C LEU A 5 -8.60 9.65 -8.01
N VAL A 6 -7.53 10.13 -8.65
CA VAL A 6 -6.31 10.53 -7.94
C VAL A 6 -6.59 11.71 -7.00
N ALA A 7 -7.29 12.74 -7.47
CA ALA A 7 -7.67 13.87 -6.63
C ALA A 7 -8.55 13.45 -5.45
N GLY A 8 -9.54 12.58 -5.69
CA GLY A 8 -10.40 12.02 -4.64
C GLY A 8 -9.60 11.19 -3.62
N ALA A 9 -8.65 10.38 -4.08
CA ALA A 9 -7.76 9.62 -3.21
C ALA A 9 -6.85 10.53 -2.36
N ILE A 10 -6.36 11.64 -2.92
CA ILE A 10 -5.59 12.66 -2.18
C ILE A 10 -6.45 13.34 -1.12
N VAL A 11 -7.68 13.74 -1.46
CA VAL A 11 -8.62 14.34 -0.50
C VAL A 11 -8.91 13.35 0.63
N PHE A 12 -9.19 12.09 0.30
CA PHE A 12 -9.40 11.03 1.28
C PHE A 12 -8.16 10.80 2.15
N TYR A 13 -6.96 10.88 1.57
CA TYR A 13 -5.70 10.79 2.31
C TYR A 13 -5.58 11.93 3.33
N VAL A 14 -5.83 13.17 2.91
CA VAL A 14 -5.79 14.35 3.79
C VAL A 14 -6.82 14.20 4.92
N LEU A 15 -8.04 13.76 4.62
CA LEU A 15 -9.05 13.49 5.64
C LEU A 15 -8.59 12.42 6.63
N SER A 16 -8.06 11.29 6.13
CA SER A 16 -7.55 10.24 7.00
C SER A 16 -6.39 10.72 7.88
N ALA A 17 -5.52 11.59 7.34
CA ALA A 17 -4.39 12.15 8.07
C ALA A 17 -4.78 13.14 9.18
N ILE A 18 -5.92 13.81 9.04
CA ILE A 18 -6.46 14.73 10.06
C ILE A 18 -7.13 13.95 11.20
N PHE A 19 -7.87 12.89 10.86
CA PHE A 19 -8.68 12.15 11.85
C PHE A 19 -7.95 11.01 12.55
N LEU A 20 -6.92 10.42 11.93
CA LEU A 20 -6.24 9.22 12.45
C LEU A 20 -4.79 9.50 12.85
N LYS A 21 -4.26 8.68 13.76
CA LYS A 21 -2.83 8.70 14.10
C LYS A 21 -2.00 8.25 12.88
N GLN A 22 -0.79 8.79 12.74
CA GLN A 22 0.13 8.49 11.63
C GLN A 22 0.34 6.99 11.39
N GLU A 23 0.44 6.19 12.46
CA GLU A 23 0.56 4.74 12.35
C GLU A 23 -0.70 4.08 11.77
N GLN A 24 -1.89 4.53 12.19
CA GLN A 24 -3.16 4.02 11.71
C GLN A 24 -3.41 4.39 10.24
N VAL A 25 -3.02 5.61 9.84
CA VAL A 25 -3.04 6.04 8.43
C VAL A 25 -2.15 5.12 7.60
N ARG A 26 -0.92 4.85 8.05
CA ARG A 26 -0.02 3.92 7.35
C ARG A 26 -0.61 2.53 7.18
N LYS A 27 -1.15 1.94 8.25
CA LYS A 27 -1.80 0.61 8.19
C LYS A 27 -3.03 0.60 7.28
N LEU A 28 -3.87 1.63 7.35
CA LEU A 28 -5.06 1.78 6.52
C LEU A 28 -4.67 1.81 5.04
N TRP A 29 -3.77 2.71 4.64
CA TRP A 29 -3.38 2.88 3.24
C TRP A 29 -2.63 1.67 2.66
N LEU A 30 -1.86 0.95 3.49
CA LEU A 30 -1.27 -0.35 3.12
C LEU A 30 -2.32 -1.43 2.91
N SER A 31 -3.31 -1.52 3.80
CA SER A 31 -4.39 -2.49 3.68
C SER A 31 -5.24 -2.24 2.43
N ILE A 32 -5.54 -0.98 2.12
CA ILE A 32 -6.24 -0.58 0.89
C ILE A 32 -5.40 -0.97 -0.32
N PHE A 33 -4.09 -0.72 -0.30
CA PHE A 33 -3.20 -1.13 -1.39
C PHE A 33 -3.22 -2.63 -1.62
N LEU A 34 -3.11 -3.44 -0.56
CA LEU A 34 -3.14 -4.89 -0.65
C LEU A 34 -4.49 -5.38 -1.19
N LEU A 35 -5.60 -4.84 -0.67
CA LEU A 35 -6.94 -5.22 -1.08
C LEU A 35 -7.19 -4.91 -2.56
N THR A 36 -6.78 -3.73 -3.03
CA THR A 36 -6.88 -3.34 -4.45
C THR A 36 -6.06 -4.27 -5.34
N ASN A 37 -4.87 -4.72 -4.89
CA ASN A 37 -4.07 -5.70 -5.64
C ASN A 37 -4.78 -7.05 -5.74
N VAL A 38 -5.36 -7.55 -4.65
CA VAL A 38 -6.10 -8.82 -4.64
C VAL A 38 -7.31 -8.76 -5.57
N VAL A 39 -8.09 -7.66 -5.52
CA VAL A 39 -9.24 -7.45 -6.41
C VAL A 39 -8.79 -7.38 -7.86
N THR A 40 -7.74 -6.61 -8.16
CA THR A 40 -7.20 -6.49 -9.52
C THR A 40 -6.73 -7.84 -10.05
N PHE A 41 -6.04 -8.63 -9.23
CA PHE A 41 -5.63 -9.98 -9.60
C PHE A 41 -6.83 -10.88 -9.89
N GLY A 42 -7.86 -10.85 -9.03
CA GLY A 42 -9.10 -11.60 -9.25
C GLY A 42 -9.80 -11.24 -10.56
N VAL A 43 -9.84 -9.94 -10.90
CA VAL A 43 -10.39 -9.45 -12.17
C VAL A 43 -9.57 -9.99 -13.35
N ILE A 44 -8.24 -9.89 -13.31
CA ILE A 44 -7.34 -10.41 -14.36
C ILE A 44 -7.52 -11.92 -14.56
N VAL A 45 -7.58 -12.69 -13.47
CA VAL A 45 -7.78 -14.13 -13.52
C VAL A 45 -9.13 -14.48 -14.14
N PHE A 46 -10.22 -13.84 -13.69
CA PHE A 46 -11.56 -14.09 -14.21
C PHE A 46 -11.65 -13.84 -15.72
N MET A 47 -10.95 -12.82 -16.19
CA MET A 47 -10.87 -12.48 -17.60
C MET A 47 -10.01 -13.41 -18.43
N HIS A 48 -8.90 -13.91 -17.87
CA HIS A 48 -8.04 -14.84 -18.57
C HIS A 48 -8.74 -16.17 -18.86
N PHE A 49 -9.62 -16.61 -17.95
CA PHE A 49 -10.41 -17.84 -18.12
C PHE A 49 -11.73 -17.63 -18.90
N GLY A 50 -12.18 -16.38 -19.09
CA GLY A 50 -13.34 -16.03 -19.93
C GLY A 50 -12.91 -15.79 -21.38
N GLN A 51 -12.79 -16.85 -22.17
CA GLN A 51 -12.30 -16.82 -23.56
C GLN A 51 -13.27 -16.17 -24.59
N GLU A 52 -13.62 -14.90 -24.43
CA GLU A 52 -14.33 -14.16 -25.50
C GLU A 52 -13.54 -12.92 -25.91
N ASP A 53 -13.31 -12.78 -27.22
CA ASP A 53 -12.59 -11.67 -27.85
C ASP A 53 -13.06 -10.32 -27.27
N PHE A 54 -12.23 -9.75 -26.40
CA PHE A 54 -12.47 -8.51 -25.65
C PHE A 54 -12.84 -7.31 -26.55
N MET A 55 -12.54 -7.37 -27.84
CA MET A 55 -12.76 -6.29 -28.79
C MET A 55 -14.02 -6.46 -29.66
N ALA A 56 -14.67 -7.63 -29.67
CA ALA A 56 -15.73 -7.92 -30.64
C ALA A 56 -17.16 -7.89 -30.07
N ASN A 57 -17.35 -8.00 -28.76
CA ASN A 57 -18.67 -8.16 -28.15
C ASN A 57 -19.05 -6.96 -27.26
N ALA A 58 -20.14 -6.24 -27.61
CA ALA A 58 -20.66 -5.13 -26.81
C ALA A 58 -21.03 -5.55 -25.37
N LYS A 59 -21.28 -6.85 -25.15
CA LYS A 59 -21.60 -7.42 -23.84
C LYS A 59 -20.39 -7.56 -22.90
N THR A 60 -19.15 -7.52 -23.41
CA THR A 60 -17.91 -7.64 -22.61
C THR A 60 -17.21 -6.30 -22.38
N MET A 61 -17.69 -5.20 -23.00
CA MET A 61 -17.16 -3.85 -22.80
C MET A 61 -17.11 -3.41 -21.33
N TRP A 62 -18.12 -3.76 -20.52
CA TRP A 62 -18.13 -3.40 -19.10
C TRP A 62 -16.97 -4.05 -18.31
N GLN A 63 -16.51 -5.23 -18.74
CA GLN A 63 -15.40 -5.93 -18.11
C GLN A 63 -14.12 -5.14 -18.32
N LEU A 64 -13.82 -4.71 -19.56
CA LEU A 64 -12.70 -3.82 -19.89
C LEU A 64 -12.72 -2.53 -19.07
N TYR A 65 -13.89 -1.89 -18.95
CA TYR A 65 -14.04 -0.68 -18.11
C TYR A 65 -13.72 -0.96 -16.64
N LEU A 66 -14.12 -2.12 -16.09
CA LEU A 66 -13.77 -2.50 -14.73
C LEU A 66 -12.27 -2.74 -14.53
N ILE A 67 -11.57 -3.34 -15.49
CA ILE A 67 -10.10 -3.47 -15.41
C ILE A 67 -9.48 -2.10 -15.34
N TYR A 68 -9.86 -1.24 -16.28
CA TYR A 68 -9.25 0.06 -16.44
C TYR A 68 -9.47 0.92 -15.19
N PHE A 69 -10.67 0.83 -14.62
CA PHE A 69 -10.98 1.44 -13.34
C PHE A 69 -10.12 0.89 -12.19
N ASN A 70 -10.01 -0.44 -12.06
CA ASN A 70 -9.19 -1.05 -11.00
C ASN A 70 -7.71 -0.69 -11.14
N ILE A 71 -7.16 -0.68 -12.36
CA ILE A 71 -5.78 -0.25 -12.63
C ILE A 71 -5.59 1.22 -12.23
N ALA A 72 -6.53 2.10 -12.59
CA ALA A 72 -6.45 3.52 -12.22
C ALA A 72 -6.49 3.73 -10.69
N VAL A 73 -7.36 3.01 -9.98
CA VAL A 73 -7.41 3.03 -8.51
C VAL A 73 -6.13 2.48 -7.90
N MET A 74 -5.61 1.36 -8.44
CA MET A 74 -4.35 0.76 -7.99
C MET A 74 -3.18 1.73 -8.13
N LEU A 75 -3.08 2.45 -9.25
CA LEU A 75 -2.08 3.49 -9.49
C LEU A 75 -2.20 4.64 -8.48
N ALA A 76 -3.41 5.15 -8.25
CA ALA A 76 -3.64 6.23 -7.29
C ALA A 76 -3.19 5.84 -5.87
N VAL A 77 -3.57 4.64 -5.43
CA VAL A 77 -3.21 4.12 -4.10
C VAL A 77 -1.71 3.83 -4.00
N ALA A 78 -1.08 3.33 -5.08
CA ALA A 78 0.37 3.09 -5.14
C ALA A 78 1.17 4.38 -4.99
N VAL A 79 0.76 5.46 -5.67
CA VAL A 79 1.41 6.78 -5.56
C VAL A 79 1.34 7.30 -4.14
N ILE A 80 0.17 7.22 -3.50
CA ILE A 80 -0.01 7.65 -2.10
C ILE A 80 0.86 6.83 -1.16
N ASN A 81 0.90 5.50 -1.31
CA ASN A 81 1.74 4.63 -0.49
C ASN A 81 3.24 4.92 -0.69
N CYS A 82 3.69 5.10 -1.94
CA CYS A 82 5.07 5.45 -2.23
C CYS A 82 5.47 6.80 -1.61
N TRP A 83 4.57 7.80 -1.67
CA TRP A 83 4.78 9.09 -1.03
C TRP A 83 4.84 8.98 0.50
N MET A 84 3.93 8.22 1.09
CA MET A 84 3.85 7.99 2.54
C MET A 84 5.12 7.31 3.07
N PHE A 85 5.67 6.34 2.34
CA PHE A 85 6.91 5.64 2.67
C PHE A 85 8.16 6.22 2.02
N ARG A 86 8.11 7.46 1.49
CA ARG A 86 9.22 8.06 0.72
C ARG A 86 10.57 7.94 1.44
N SER A 87 10.60 8.16 2.76
CA SER A 87 11.84 8.08 3.55
C SER A 87 12.47 6.68 3.49
N VAL A 88 11.65 5.64 3.63
CA VAL A 88 12.10 4.24 3.57
C VAL A 88 12.54 3.90 2.15
N VAL A 89 11.74 4.25 1.14
CA VAL A 89 12.08 4.01 -0.27
C VAL A 89 13.42 4.65 -0.63
N TRP A 90 13.64 5.91 -0.25
CA TRP A 90 14.91 6.60 -0.49
C TRP A 90 16.09 6.01 0.30
N LYS A 91 15.86 5.45 1.50
CA LYS A 91 16.91 4.75 2.26
C LYS A 91 17.32 3.45 1.57
N VAL A 92 16.35 2.64 1.15
CA VAL A 92 16.58 1.39 0.40
C VAL A 92 17.34 1.67 -0.89
N LEU A 93 16.89 2.65 -1.69
CA LEU A 93 17.54 3.00 -2.95
C LEU A 93 18.97 3.52 -2.79
N ARG A 94 19.30 4.12 -1.63
CA ARG A 94 20.65 4.61 -1.32
C ARG A 94 21.50 3.56 -0.60
N GLY A 95 21.03 2.32 -0.45
CA GLY A 95 21.74 1.25 0.26
C GLY A 95 21.96 1.54 1.75
N LYS A 96 21.17 2.45 2.34
CA LYS A 96 21.28 2.79 3.76
C LYS A 96 20.51 1.75 4.59
N PRO A 97 21.03 1.36 5.78
CA PRO A 97 20.32 0.45 6.65
C PRO A 97 18.97 1.06 7.05
N VAL A 98 17.91 0.29 6.84
CA VAL A 98 16.56 0.62 7.28
C VAL A 98 16.43 0.06 8.68
N VAL A 99 16.68 0.89 9.69
CA VAL A 99 16.32 0.54 11.08
C VAL A 99 14.80 0.68 11.18
N LEU A 100 14.10 -0.44 11.31
CA LEU A 100 12.69 -0.45 11.63
C LEU A 100 12.57 -0.08 13.12
N GLU A 101 11.63 0.78 13.51
CA GLU A 101 11.47 1.22 14.92
C GLU A 101 11.37 0.01 15.88
N THR A 102 10.83 -1.11 15.41
CA THR A 102 10.77 -2.39 16.12
C THR A 102 12.15 -2.93 16.50
N ASP A 103 13.18 -2.76 15.66
CA ASP A 103 14.53 -3.25 15.94
C ASP A 103 15.23 -2.40 17.00
N ALA A 104 14.92 -1.10 17.06
CA ALA A 104 15.45 -0.18 18.08
C ALA A 104 14.82 -0.45 19.46
N GLU A 105 13.50 -0.65 19.52
CA GLU A 105 12.83 -1.03 20.78
C GLU A 105 13.26 -2.42 21.27
N ILE A 106 13.46 -3.39 20.37
CA ILE A 106 13.98 -4.71 20.75
C ILE A 106 15.44 -4.60 21.22
N ALA A 107 16.27 -3.79 20.57
CA ALA A 107 17.66 -3.56 20.99
C ALA A 107 17.75 -2.91 22.38
N ASP A 108 16.90 -1.91 22.67
CA ASP A 108 16.83 -1.29 24.00
C ASP A 108 16.34 -2.28 25.06
N GLN A 109 15.32 -3.09 24.77
CA GLN A 109 14.84 -4.12 25.71
C GLN A 109 15.88 -5.22 25.97
N ILE A 110 16.69 -5.58 24.97
CA ILE A 110 17.80 -6.53 25.13
C ILE A 110 18.92 -5.89 25.96
N ALA A 111 19.27 -4.64 25.69
CA ALA A 111 20.29 -3.90 26.43
C ALA A 111 19.91 -3.77 27.91
N GLU A 112 18.66 -3.42 28.22
CA GLU A 112 18.15 -3.31 29.59
C GLU A 112 18.22 -4.67 30.33
N LYS A 113 17.81 -5.76 29.66
CA LYS A 113 17.89 -7.11 30.25
C LYS A 113 19.33 -7.60 30.46
N VAL A 114 20.28 -7.19 29.63
CA VAL A 114 21.70 -7.53 29.80
C VAL A 114 22.28 -6.78 31.00
N VAL A 115 21.98 -5.48 31.14
CA VAL A 115 22.40 -4.66 32.30
C VAL A 115 21.82 -5.21 33.62
N GLU A 116 20.55 -5.62 33.63
CA GLU A 116 19.93 -6.21 34.84
C GLU A 116 20.60 -7.54 35.24
N LYS A 117 21.13 -8.29 34.26
CA LYS A 117 21.79 -9.57 34.48
C LYS A 117 23.21 -9.41 35.03
N GLU A 118 23.93 -8.37 34.61
CA GLU A 118 25.26 -8.04 35.16
C GLU A 118 25.18 -7.48 36.58
N HIS A 119 24.13 -6.73 36.92
CA HIS A 119 23.97 -6.19 38.29
C HIS A 119 23.55 -7.23 39.34
N LYS A 120 23.11 -8.42 38.93
CA LYS A 120 22.72 -9.53 39.81
C LYS A 120 23.85 -10.52 40.10
N HIS A 121 25.04 -10.32 39.53
CA HIS A 121 26.20 -11.20 39.68
C HIS A 121 27.35 -10.54 40.43
#